data_AF-A0A5K8AAR1-F1
#
_entry.id   AF-A0A5K8AAR1-F1
#
_cell.length_a   1.000
_cell.length_b   1.000
_cell.length_c   1.000
_cell.angle_alpha   90.00
_cell.angle_beta   90.00
_cell.angle_gamma   90.00
#
_symmetry.space_group_name_H-M   'P 1'
#
loop_
_entity.id
_entity.type
_entity.pdbx_description
1 polymer ?
#
loop_
_entity_poly.entity_id
_entity_poly.type
_entity_poly.pdbx_seq_one_letter_code
_entity_poly.pdbx_strand_id
1 'polypeptide(L)'
;MNNYAALPWKPYEITDYTDADGNRYFVRMTVQDAMGHRTDDVYTFVRAHRGHLLAFKGEQRMAQPFAFSQVDYFPGTKKAIPGGLKLCRADVNDYKNILAGKLAIAPADPGAWHYNSETTDIWLRMLTVEYIDEKTGLWDCPDGNANHGWDCSVYALVAADVIGVRYWSRPEARPAKPVKKAAPAINP
;
A
#
# COMPACT_ATOMS: atom_id res chain seq x y z
N MET A 1 36.85 1.27 20.62
CA MET A 1 36.49 1.89 19.32
C MET A 1 36.07 0.77 18.39
N ASN A 2 34.77 0.45 18.36
CA ASN A 2 34.23 -0.50 17.39
C ASN A 2 33.67 0.28 16.21
N ASN A 3 34.36 0.17 15.08
CA ASN A 3 33.93 0.71 13.79
C ASN A 3 32.73 -0.11 13.28
N TYR A 4 31.53 0.31 13.65
CA TYR A 4 30.35 0.02 12.84
C TYR A 4 30.42 0.93 11.62
N ALA A 5 31.10 0.48 10.57
CA ALA A 5 30.90 1.06 9.25
C ALA A 5 29.42 0.90 8.93
N ALA A 6 28.68 2.00 8.94
CA ALA A 6 27.30 2.04 8.49
C ALA A 6 27.27 1.48 7.07
N LEU A 7 26.74 0.26 6.91
CA LEU A 7 26.39 -0.25 5.60
C LEU A 7 25.40 0.76 4.99
N PRO A 8 25.64 1.24 3.75
CA PRO A 8 24.75 2.21 3.14
C PRO A 8 23.37 1.57 2.99
N TRP A 9 22.38 2.13 3.67
CA TRP A 9 20.98 1.78 3.50
C TRP A 9 20.63 1.91 2.00
N LYS A 10 20.36 0.78 1.34
CA LYS A 10 19.89 0.71 -0.05
C LYS A 10 18.38 0.46 -0.04
N PRO A 11 17.52 1.45 -0.28
CA PRO A 11 16.06 1.30 -0.20
C PRO A 11 15.40 0.38 -1.24
N TYR A 12 16.17 -0.44 -1.99
CA TYR A 12 15.69 -1.13 -3.22
C TYR A 12 15.81 -2.65 -3.21
N GLU A 13 16.03 -3.29 -2.07
CA GLU A 13 16.32 -4.74 -2.07
C GLU A 13 15.08 -5.66 -2.03
N ILE A 14 13.86 -5.14 -1.84
CA ILE A 14 12.64 -5.97 -1.91
C ILE A 14 11.75 -5.50 -3.07
N THR A 15 12.15 -5.87 -4.28
CA THR A 15 11.29 -5.79 -5.47
C THR A 15 10.36 -6.99 -5.59
N ASP A 16 10.66 -8.07 -4.87
CA ASP A 16 9.87 -9.30 -4.85
C ASP A 16 9.86 -9.98 -3.49
N TYR A 17 8.81 -10.76 -3.25
CA TYR A 17 8.66 -11.62 -2.07
C TYR A 17 8.30 -13.04 -2.51
N THR A 18 8.56 -14.01 -1.64
CA THR A 18 8.28 -15.43 -1.90
C THR A 18 7.19 -15.92 -0.95
N ASP A 19 6.20 -16.65 -1.46
CA ASP A 19 5.22 -17.33 -0.60
C ASP A 19 5.77 -18.63 0.01
N ALA A 20 4.99 -19.28 0.88
CA ALA A 20 5.36 -20.55 1.52
C ALA A 20 5.59 -21.70 0.52
N ASP A 21 5.07 -21.58 -0.70
CA ASP A 21 5.22 -22.55 -1.79
C ASP A 21 6.43 -22.28 -2.69
N GLY A 22 7.21 -21.24 -2.41
CA GLY A 22 8.37 -20.83 -3.20
C GLY A 22 8.03 -19.99 -4.44
N ASN A 23 6.78 -19.53 -4.60
CA ASN A 23 6.41 -18.68 -5.72
C ASN A 23 6.86 -17.24 -5.46
N ARG A 24 7.49 -16.63 -6.46
CA ARG A 24 7.97 -15.24 -6.40
C ARG A 24 6.89 -14.27 -6.90
N TYR A 25 6.72 -13.16 -6.20
CA TYR A 25 5.77 -12.09 -6.49
C TYR A 25 6.48 -10.75 -6.49
N PHE A 26 6.21 -9.91 -7.49
CA PHE A 26 6.84 -8.59 -7.59
C PHE A 26 5.93 -7.49 -7.04
N VAL A 27 6.53 -6.48 -6.40
CA VAL A 27 5.84 -5.23 -6.07
C VAL A 27 5.62 -4.45 -7.36
N ARG A 28 4.38 -4.39 -7.84
CA ARG A 28 4.05 -3.73 -9.11
C ARG A 28 3.95 -2.22 -9.00
N MET A 29 3.31 -1.73 -7.94
CA MET A 29 3.10 -0.31 -7.72
C MET A 29 2.87 -0.03 -6.24
N THR A 30 3.28 1.14 -5.81
CA THR A 30 2.88 1.74 -4.54
C THR A 30 2.68 3.25 -4.73
N VAL A 31 2.07 3.90 -3.75
CA VAL A 31 1.90 5.35 -3.72
C VAL A 31 2.58 5.92 -2.48
N GLN A 32 3.17 7.10 -2.61
CA GLN A 32 3.90 7.79 -1.55
C GLN A 32 3.19 9.08 -1.20
N ASP A 33 2.77 9.23 0.06
CA ASP A 33 2.18 10.48 0.52
C ASP A 33 3.15 11.65 0.31
N ALA A 34 2.67 12.65 -0.41
CA ALA A 34 3.39 13.88 -0.71
C ALA A 34 2.92 15.04 0.16
N MET A 35 1.95 14.82 1.05
CA MET A 35 1.49 15.83 1.98
C MET A 35 2.51 16.00 3.12
N GLY A 36 2.76 17.25 3.52
CA GLY A 36 3.71 17.59 4.58
C GLY A 36 4.82 18.56 4.14
N HIS A 37 5.89 18.64 4.92
CA HIS A 37 6.94 19.65 4.74
C HIS A 37 7.99 19.33 3.66
N ARG A 38 7.95 18.15 3.06
CA ARG A 38 8.98 17.63 2.14
C ARG A 38 8.40 17.14 0.81
N THR A 39 7.38 17.82 0.31
CA THR A 39 6.73 17.48 -0.96
C THR A 39 7.71 17.38 -2.13
N ASP A 40 8.71 18.27 -2.20
CA ASP A 40 9.71 18.26 -3.28
C ASP A 40 10.64 17.03 -3.22
N ASP A 41 10.99 16.55 -2.02
CA ASP A 41 11.76 15.33 -1.83
C ASP A 41 10.96 14.12 -2.32
N VAL A 42 9.66 14.06 -1.98
CA VAL A 42 8.75 13.00 -2.44
C VAL A 42 8.64 13.02 -3.97
N TYR A 43 8.46 14.19 -4.57
CA TYR A 43 8.39 14.30 -6.03
C TYR A 43 9.70 13.90 -6.70
N THR A 44 10.85 14.26 -6.11
CA THR A 44 12.17 13.83 -6.60
C THR A 44 12.31 12.30 -6.55
N PHE A 45 11.93 11.70 -5.42
CA PHE A 45 11.93 10.25 -5.24
C PHE A 45 11.01 9.55 -6.24
N VAL A 46 9.78 10.04 -6.44
CA VAL A 46 8.83 9.49 -7.42
C VAL A 46 9.37 9.63 -8.85
N ARG A 47 10.05 10.74 -9.20
CA ARG A 47 10.66 10.90 -10.52
C ARG A 47 11.76 9.87 -10.79
N ALA A 48 12.48 9.44 -9.76
CA ALA A 48 13.48 8.37 -9.88
C ALA A 48 12.85 6.96 -10.03
N HIS A 49 11.59 6.77 -9.61
CA HIS A 49 10.90 5.46 -9.56
C HIS A 49 9.67 5.39 -10.45
N ARG A 50 9.72 6.07 -11.60
CA ARG A 50 8.60 6.10 -12.55
C ARG A 50 8.17 4.68 -12.94
N GLY A 51 6.86 4.48 -12.99
CA GLY A 51 6.25 3.18 -13.30
C GLY A 51 5.99 2.29 -12.08
N HIS A 52 6.67 2.54 -10.95
CA HIS A 52 6.50 1.75 -9.72
C HIS A 52 5.99 2.59 -8.55
N LEU A 53 6.23 3.90 -8.56
CA LEU A 53 5.82 4.81 -7.50
C LEU A 53 5.02 5.98 -8.06
N LEU A 54 3.97 6.38 -7.35
CA LEU A 54 3.20 7.60 -7.62
C LEU A 54 3.23 8.52 -6.41
N ALA A 55 3.31 9.83 -6.65
CA ALA A 55 3.07 10.81 -5.61
C ALA A 55 1.58 10.80 -5.24
N PHE A 56 1.26 10.87 -3.96
CA PHE A 56 -0.09 10.71 -3.45
C PHE A 56 -0.57 11.93 -2.66
N LYS A 57 -1.88 12.17 -2.73
CA LYS A 57 -2.62 13.07 -1.85
C LYS A 57 -3.94 12.42 -1.47
N GLY A 58 -4.19 12.27 -0.18
CA GLY A 58 -5.51 11.94 0.31
C GLY A 58 -6.47 13.13 0.17
N GLU A 59 -7.66 12.89 -0.35
CA GLU A 59 -8.77 13.84 -0.31
C GLU A 59 -9.88 13.22 0.56
N GLN A 60 -10.53 14.02 1.41
CA GLN A 60 -11.57 13.51 2.31
C GLN A 60 -12.81 13.00 1.57
N ARG A 61 -13.15 13.63 0.43
CA ARG A 61 -14.26 13.24 -0.44
C ARG A 61 -13.93 13.54 -1.89
N MET A 62 -14.26 12.62 -2.79
CA MET A 62 -14.16 12.82 -4.24
C MET A 62 -15.37 12.23 -4.96
N ALA A 63 -15.69 12.77 -6.14
CA ALA A 63 -16.74 12.22 -6.99
C ALA A 63 -16.34 10.90 -7.68
N GLN A 64 -15.04 10.60 -7.72
CA GLN A 64 -14.46 9.38 -8.27
C GLN A 64 -13.47 8.82 -7.25
N PRO A 65 -13.28 7.49 -7.15
CA PRO A 65 -12.40 6.90 -6.14
C PRO A 65 -10.98 7.49 -6.18
N PHE A 66 -10.45 7.74 -7.38
CA PHE A 66 -9.19 8.44 -7.55
C PHE A 66 -9.17 9.28 -8.84
N ALA A 67 -8.27 10.25 -8.89
CA ALA A 67 -7.99 11.06 -10.07
C ALA A 67 -6.55 11.55 -10.09
N PHE A 68 -6.01 11.80 -11.28
CA PHE A 68 -4.67 12.38 -11.44
C PHE A 68 -4.74 13.89 -11.66
N SER A 69 -3.87 14.65 -11.00
CA SER A 69 -3.61 16.06 -11.31
C SER A 69 -2.19 16.25 -11.83
N GLN A 70 -2.03 17.13 -12.80
CA GLN A 70 -0.71 17.45 -13.36
C GLN A 70 0.09 18.32 -12.39
N VAL A 71 1.35 17.95 -12.14
CA VAL A 71 2.28 18.73 -11.32
C VAL A 71 3.29 19.47 -12.20
N ASP A 72 3.86 18.79 -13.17
CA ASP A 72 4.91 19.37 -14.01
C ASP A 72 4.33 20.15 -15.20
N TYR A 73 4.61 21.46 -15.26
CA TYR A 73 4.26 22.35 -16.35
C TYR A 73 5.51 23.02 -16.93
N PHE A 74 5.49 23.37 -18.22
CA PHE A 74 6.58 24.14 -18.80
C PHE A 74 6.69 25.51 -18.11
N PRO A 75 7.91 25.98 -17.78
CA PRO A 75 8.12 27.25 -17.08
C PRO A 75 7.35 28.41 -17.73
N GLY A 76 6.61 29.17 -16.91
CA GLY A 76 5.84 30.32 -17.38
C GLY A 76 4.56 29.98 -18.17
N THR A 77 4.14 28.71 -18.21
CA THR A 77 2.93 28.30 -18.98
C THR A 77 2.03 27.36 -18.17
N LYS A 78 0.80 27.18 -18.67
CA LYS A 78 -0.12 26.11 -18.21
C LYS A 78 -0.02 24.84 -19.05
N LYS A 79 1.00 24.71 -19.91
CA LYS A 79 1.20 23.53 -20.75
C LYS A 79 1.84 22.42 -19.92
N ALA A 80 1.14 21.30 -19.77
CA ALA A 80 1.67 20.13 -19.08
C ALA A 80 2.91 19.58 -19.79
N ILE A 81 3.92 19.17 -19.02
CA ILE A 81 5.08 18.45 -19.57
C ILE A 81 4.62 17.02 -19.92
N PRO A 82 4.76 16.56 -21.17
CA PRO A 82 4.45 15.19 -21.54
C PRO A 82 5.27 14.20 -20.70
N GLY A 83 4.58 13.23 -20.09
CA GLY A 83 5.20 12.32 -19.14
C GLY A 83 5.70 12.99 -17.85
N GLY A 84 5.38 14.25 -17.59
CA GLY A 84 5.68 14.92 -16.33
C GLY A 84 5.04 14.23 -15.13
N LEU A 85 5.52 14.57 -13.93
CA LEU A 85 4.98 14.04 -12.69
C LEU A 85 3.48 14.37 -12.58
N LYS A 86 2.71 13.36 -12.19
CA LYS A 86 1.30 13.46 -11.86
C LYS A 86 1.13 13.11 -10.39
N LEU A 87 0.25 13.83 -9.72
CA LEU A 87 -0.18 13.56 -8.35
C LEU A 87 -1.44 12.69 -8.41
N CYS A 88 -1.38 11.50 -7.81
CA CYS A 88 -2.53 10.64 -7.57
C CYS A 88 -3.31 11.19 -6.39
N ARG A 89 -4.59 11.49 -6.58
CA ARG A 89 -5.52 11.90 -5.53
C ARG A 89 -6.55 10.80 -5.33
N ALA A 90 -6.86 10.43 -4.10
CA ALA A 90 -7.89 9.44 -3.83
C ALA A 90 -8.77 9.81 -2.64
N ASP A 91 -10.02 9.34 -2.68
CA ASP A 91 -10.98 9.47 -1.59
C ASP A 91 -10.58 8.54 -0.44
N VAL A 92 -9.85 9.08 0.54
CA VAL A 92 -9.33 8.24 1.63
C VAL A 92 -10.45 7.69 2.50
N ASN A 93 -11.59 8.37 2.59
CA ASN A 93 -12.72 7.88 3.38
C ASN A 93 -13.32 6.62 2.76
N ASP A 94 -13.52 6.63 1.44
CA ASP A 94 -14.01 5.46 0.70
C ASP A 94 -13.03 4.28 0.78
N TYR A 95 -11.74 4.51 0.57
CA TYR A 95 -10.75 3.43 0.68
C TYR A 95 -10.60 2.88 2.09
N LYS A 96 -10.77 3.70 3.14
CA LYS A 96 -10.82 3.23 4.53
C LYS A 96 -12.06 2.35 4.78
N ASN A 97 -13.21 2.68 4.20
CA ASN A 97 -14.40 1.81 4.23
C ASN A 97 -14.13 0.46 3.55
N ILE A 98 -13.48 0.48 2.38
CA ILE A 98 -13.09 -0.74 1.66
C ILE A 98 -12.14 -1.60 2.52
N LEU A 99 -11.13 -0.98 3.14
CA LEU A 99 -10.19 -1.68 4.02
C LEU A 99 -10.89 -2.29 5.23
N ALA A 100 -11.73 -1.52 5.92
CA ALA A 100 -12.52 -2.00 7.06
C ALA A 100 -13.39 -3.20 6.67
N GLY A 101 -14.05 -3.13 5.51
CA GLY A 101 -14.82 -4.25 4.97
C GLY A 101 -13.96 -5.49 4.70
N LYS A 102 -12.74 -5.33 4.17
CA LYS A 102 -11.80 -6.44 3.94
C LYS A 102 -11.30 -7.07 5.23
N LEU A 103 -11.07 -6.27 6.26
CA LEU A 103 -10.62 -6.74 7.57
C LEU A 103 -11.71 -7.48 8.34
N ALA A 104 -12.98 -7.23 8.02
CA ALA A 104 -14.11 -7.94 8.60
C ALA A 104 -14.37 -9.33 7.96
N ILE A 105 -13.73 -9.64 6.83
CA ILE A 105 -13.85 -10.95 6.17
C ILE A 105 -13.06 -11.99 6.96
N ALA A 106 -13.66 -13.16 7.21
CA ALA A 106 -12.99 -14.22 7.95
C ALA A 106 -11.69 -14.65 7.23
N PRO A 107 -10.61 -15.00 7.95
CA PRO A 107 -9.30 -15.25 7.32
C PRO A 107 -9.28 -16.35 6.25
N ALA A 108 -10.22 -17.29 6.30
CA ALA A 108 -10.33 -18.38 5.33
C ALA A 108 -11.24 -18.06 4.13
N ASP A 109 -11.96 -16.94 4.17
CA ASP A 109 -12.95 -16.58 3.16
C ASP A 109 -12.33 -15.80 1.99
N PRO A 110 -12.83 -16.00 0.75
CA PRO A 110 -12.34 -15.27 -0.40
C PRO A 110 -12.43 -13.75 -0.22
N GLY A 111 -11.30 -13.06 -0.39
CA GLY A 111 -11.22 -11.60 -0.27
C GLY A 111 -10.69 -11.10 1.06
N ALA A 112 -10.38 -12.00 1.99
CA ALA A 112 -9.71 -11.68 3.26
C ALA A 112 -8.41 -10.91 3.05
N TRP A 113 -8.09 -10.04 4.01
CA TRP A 113 -6.82 -9.33 4.06
C TRP A 113 -5.75 -10.21 4.71
N HIS A 114 -4.66 -10.47 3.99
CA HIS A 114 -3.60 -11.36 4.45
C HIS A 114 -2.40 -10.55 4.96
N TYR A 115 -1.81 -11.03 6.06
CA TYR A 115 -0.61 -10.46 6.65
C TYR A 115 0.59 -11.35 6.41
N ASN A 116 1.78 -10.73 6.46
CA ASN A 116 3.02 -11.49 6.55
C ASN A 116 3.10 -12.15 7.94
N SER A 117 3.74 -13.32 8.03
CA SER A 117 3.98 -14.02 9.30
C SER A 117 4.76 -13.21 10.34
N GLU A 118 5.50 -12.18 9.91
CA GLU A 118 6.30 -11.28 10.74
C GLU A 118 5.56 -9.99 11.12
N THR A 119 4.27 -9.87 10.79
CA THR A 119 3.46 -8.72 11.21
C THR A 119 3.39 -8.63 12.73
N THR A 120 3.67 -7.44 13.27
CA THR A 120 3.76 -7.20 14.72
C THR A 120 2.45 -6.70 15.32
N ASP A 121 2.28 -6.91 16.62
CA ASP A 121 1.13 -6.36 17.36
C ASP A 121 1.05 -4.82 17.28
N ILE A 122 2.19 -4.14 17.19
CA ILE A 122 2.25 -2.69 17.02
C ILE A 122 1.58 -2.29 15.71
N TRP A 123 1.88 -3.00 14.61
CA TRP A 123 1.23 -2.76 13.32
C TRP A 123 -0.27 -3.01 13.39
N LEU A 124 -0.70 -4.10 14.03
CA LEU A 124 -2.12 -4.44 14.18
C LEU A 124 -2.89 -3.39 15.00
N ARG A 125 -2.28 -2.82 16.04
CA ARG A 125 -2.89 -1.72 16.82
C ARG A 125 -3.09 -0.46 16.00
N MET A 126 -2.15 -0.14 15.09
CA MET A 126 -2.30 1.01 14.19
C MET A 126 -3.47 0.85 13.23
N LEU A 127 -3.88 -0.38 12.93
CA LEU A 127 -5.03 -0.67 12.06
C LEU A 127 -6.38 -0.54 12.77
N THR A 128 -6.40 -0.41 14.09
CA THR A 128 -7.65 -0.39 14.88
C THR A 128 -7.84 0.94 15.60
N VAL A 129 -6.96 1.92 15.37
CA VAL A 129 -6.93 3.15 16.15
C VAL A 129 -7.91 4.20 15.68
N GLU A 130 -8.24 4.19 14.39
CA GLU A 130 -9.21 5.11 13.82
C GLU A 130 -10.65 4.65 14.01
N TYR A 131 -11.56 5.60 14.08
CA TYR A 131 -13.00 5.36 14.15
C TYR A 131 -13.75 6.28 13.17
N ILE A 132 -15.00 5.94 12.86
CA ILE A 132 -15.86 6.82 12.07
C ILE A 132 -16.50 7.83 13.01
N ASP A 133 -16.23 9.12 12.81
CA ASP A 133 -16.94 10.19 13.50
C ASP A 133 -18.40 10.22 13.04
N GLU A 134 -19.34 10.05 13.98
CA GLU A 134 -20.78 9.93 13.69
C GLU A 134 -21.39 11.21 13.09
N LYS A 135 -20.79 12.38 13.31
CA LYS A 135 -21.32 13.67 12.84
C LYS A 135 -20.92 13.92 11.40
N THR A 136 -19.67 13.61 11.06
CA THR A 136 -19.07 13.91 9.76
C THR A 136 -19.14 12.72 8.79
N GLY A 137 -19.28 11.51 9.33
CA GLY A 137 -19.17 10.26 8.59
C GLY A 137 -17.76 10.03 8.03
N LEU A 138 -16.75 10.63 8.66
CA LEU A 138 -15.35 10.54 8.24
C LEU A 138 -14.55 9.69 9.23
N TRP A 139 -13.59 8.94 8.71
CA TRP A 139 -12.56 8.29 9.52
C TRP A 139 -11.67 9.34 10.20
N ASP A 140 -11.50 9.19 11.51
CA ASP A 140 -10.73 10.09 12.36
C ASP A 140 -9.76 9.31 13.24
N CYS A 141 -8.58 9.88 13.44
CA CYS A 141 -7.53 9.30 14.29
C CYS A 141 -7.42 10.14 15.57
N PRO A 142 -7.65 9.57 16.77
CA PRO A 142 -7.53 10.32 18.00
C PRO A 142 -6.10 10.84 18.22
N ASP A 143 -6.01 12.08 18.70
CA ASP A 143 -4.74 12.79 18.92
C ASP A 143 -3.72 11.96 19.71
N GLY A 144 -2.46 12.02 19.28
CA GLY A 144 -1.33 11.34 19.93
C GLY A 144 -1.19 9.87 19.58
N ASN A 145 -2.03 9.32 18.69
CA ASN A 145 -1.92 7.95 18.22
C ASN A 145 -1.28 7.84 16.84
N ALA A 146 -0.64 6.70 16.58
CA ALA A 146 -0.06 6.37 15.28
C ALA A 146 -1.02 5.49 14.48
N ASN A 147 -1.34 5.91 13.25
CA ASN A 147 -2.21 5.21 12.31
C ASN A 147 -1.45 4.72 11.06
N HIS A 148 -0.11 4.75 11.06
CA HIS A 148 0.71 4.53 9.87
C HIS A 148 0.42 3.20 9.16
N GLY A 149 0.10 2.14 9.90
CA GLY A 149 -0.29 0.85 9.33
C GLY A 149 -1.61 0.92 8.54
N TRP A 150 -2.57 1.72 9.01
CA TRP A 150 -3.84 1.98 8.35
C TRP A 150 -3.65 2.74 7.06
N ASP A 151 -2.92 3.86 7.10
CA ASP A 151 -2.64 4.67 5.91
C ASP A 151 -1.85 3.88 4.85
N CYS A 152 -0.81 3.14 5.24
CA CYS A 152 -0.06 2.28 4.31
C CYS A 152 -0.95 1.20 3.65
N SER A 153 -1.91 0.64 4.39
CA SER A 153 -2.83 -0.37 3.86
C SER A 153 -3.83 0.24 2.88
N VAL A 154 -4.32 1.45 3.17
CA VAL A 154 -5.13 2.26 2.24
C VAL A 154 -4.35 2.55 0.96
N TYR A 155 -3.08 2.90 1.07
CA TYR A 155 -2.22 3.20 -0.09
C TYR A 155 -2.02 1.98 -0.99
N ALA A 156 -1.91 0.78 -0.41
CA ALA A 156 -1.85 -0.46 -1.17
C ALA A 156 -3.15 -0.71 -1.96
N LEU A 157 -4.31 -0.41 -1.39
CA LEU A 157 -5.60 -0.50 -2.09
C LEU A 157 -5.71 0.52 -3.22
N VAL A 158 -5.30 1.77 -2.99
CA VAL A 158 -5.25 2.80 -4.03
C VAL A 158 -4.35 2.35 -5.18
N ALA A 159 -3.15 1.85 -4.88
CA ALA A 159 -2.23 1.35 -5.90
C ALA A 159 -2.84 0.18 -6.70
N ALA A 160 -3.53 -0.74 -6.03
CA ALA A 160 -4.21 -1.87 -6.66
C ALA A 160 -5.31 -1.40 -7.63
N ASP A 161 -6.08 -0.38 -7.26
CA ASP A 161 -7.13 0.18 -8.12
C ASP A 161 -6.56 0.97 -9.30
N VAL A 162 -5.47 1.72 -9.09
CA VAL A 162 -4.77 2.45 -10.15
C VAL A 162 -4.25 1.50 -11.25
N ILE A 163 -3.68 0.35 -10.88
CA ILE A 163 -3.20 -0.65 -11.85
C ILE A 163 -4.29 -1.63 -12.30
N GLY A 164 -5.52 -1.46 -11.81
CA GLY A 164 -6.68 -2.25 -12.21
C GLY A 164 -6.59 -3.73 -11.85
N VAL A 165 -6.04 -4.07 -10.67
CA VAL A 165 -5.87 -5.48 -10.22
C VAL A 165 -7.17 -6.28 -10.36
N ARG A 166 -8.32 -5.66 -10.05
CA ARG A 166 -9.64 -6.29 -10.15
C ARG A 166 -10.02 -6.80 -11.55
N TYR A 167 -9.36 -6.29 -12.59
CA TYR A 167 -9.58 -6.66 -13.99
C TYR A 167 -8.53 -7.63 -14.53
N TRP A 168 -7.53 -7.99 -13.73
CA TRP A 168 -6.50 -8.92 -14.20
C TRP A 168 -7.11 -10.31 -14.37
N SER A 169 -6.68 -10.99 -15.43
CA SER A 169 -7.03 -12.39 -15.63
C SER A 169 -6.57 -13.19 -14.41
N ARG A 170 -7.50 -13.95 -13.83
CA ARG A 170 -7.13 -14.89 -12.77
C ARG A 170 -6.30 -15.98 -13.43
N PRO A 171 -5.07 -16.26 -12.97
CA PRO A 171 -4.38 -17.46 -13.41
C PRO A 171 -5.30 -18.66 -13.09
N GLU A 172 -5.43 -19.59 -14.03
CA GLU A 172 -6.12 -20.85 -13.75
C GLU A 172 -5.56 -21.42 -12.44
N ALA A 173 -6.44 -21.88 -11.56
CA ALA A 173 -6.04 -22.40 -10.25
C ALA A 173 -4.96 -23.45 -10.47
N ARG A 174 -3.71 -23.11 -10.11
CA ARG A 174 -2.60 -24.05 -10.23
C ARG A 174 -2.98 -25.25 -9.36
N PRO A 175 -2.94 -26.49 -9.88
CA PRO A 175 -3.35 -27.66 -9.11
C PRO A 175 -2.61 -27.65 -7.79
N ALA A 176 -3.36 -27.77 -6.68
CA ALA A 176 -2.79 -27.74 -5.34
C ALA A 176 -1.62 -28.72 -5.26
N LYS A 177 -0.44 -28.23 -4.85
CA LYS A 177 0.69 -29.13 -4.58
C LYS A 177 0.22 -30.11 -3.49
N PRO A 178 0.45 -31.43 -3.65
CA PRO A 178 0.01 -32.40 -2.65
C PRO A 178 0.65 -32.03 -1.32
N VAL A 179 -0.19 -31.78 -0.31
CA VAL A 179 0.25 -31.55 1.07
C VAL A 179 1.08 -32.76 1.48
N LYS A 180 2.38 -32.56 1.71
CA LYS A 180 3.22 -33.60 2.31
C LYS A 180 2.65 -33.89 3.68
N LYS A 181 1.98 -35.03 3.84
CA LYS A 181 1.60 -35.54 5.16
C LYS A 181 2.88 -35.62 5.99
N ALA A 182 2.93 -34.86 7.09
CA ALA A 182 3.98 -35.02 8.08
C ALA A 182 4.01 -36.51 8.48
N ALA A 183 5.20 -37.12 8.42
CA ALA A 183 5.37 -38.48 8.92
C ALA A 183 4.95 -38.50 10.40
N PRO A 184 4.22 -39.52 10.86
CA PRO A 184 3.84 -39.61 12.26
C PRO A 184 5.12 -39.57 13.10
N ALA A 185 5.13 -38.69 14.10
CA ALA A 185 6.21 -38.61 15.06
C ALA A 185 6.39 -39.99 15.72
N ILE A 186 7.54 -40.61 15.48
CA ILE A 186 7.97 -41.78 16.23
C ILE A 186 8.35 -41.26 17.62
N ASN A 187 7.46 -41.41 18.60
CA ASN A 187 7.81 -41.20 20.00
C ASN A 187 8.67 -42.39 20.49
N PRO A 188 9.70 -42.15 21.31
CA PRO A 188 10.51 -43.19 21.94
C PRO A 188 9.72 -44.03 22.96
#